data_AF-A0A525JM70-F1
#
_entry.id   AF-A0A525JM70-F1
#
_cell.length_a   1.000
_cell.length_b   1.000
_cell.length_c   1.000
_cell.angle_alpha   90.00
_cell.angle_beta   90.00
_cell.angle_gamma   90.00
#
_symmetry.space_group_name_H-M   'P 1'
#
loop_
_entity.id
_entity.type
_entity.pdbx_description
1 polymer ?
#
loop_
_entity_poly.entity_id
_entity_poly.type
_entity_poly.pdbx_seq_one_letter_code
_entity_poly.pdbx_strand_id
1 'polypeptide(L)'
;MRKVTTRKGVELWVPEKGEKHAGAGRPRGSKNKITLTLKEALLVALEAVGEDGKSTNGLTGYLFKVAMKRPDLIMPILGKLMLLEMKQAAKAEKKRTYTKIGPAMPPKYETLEDIRAKAVALIEQIDRVIATRSSKPVKQDATKQHGLQ
;
A
#
# COMPACT_ATOMS: atom_id res chain seq x y z
N MET A 1 23.95 -10.20 1.84
CA MET A 1 23.96 -9.70 3.24
C MET A 1 24.17 -8.19 3.28
N ARG A 2 23.20 -7.42 3.81
CA ARG A 2 23.25 -5.96 3.98
C ARG A 2 23.35 -5.56 5.44
N LYS A 3 24.12 -4.52 5.73
CA LYS A 3 24.21 -3.90 7.05
C LYS A 3 23.02 -2.95 7.24
N VAL A 4 22.16 -3.21 8.23
CA VAL A 4 20.98 -2.37 8.53
C VAL A 4 21.09 -1.88 9.97
N THR A 5 21.03 -0.57 10.14
CA THR A 5 20.95 0.05 11.47
C THR A 5 19.49 0.11 11.90
N THR A 6 19.17 -0.50 13.04
CA THR A 6 17.82 -0.44 13.63
C THR A 6 17.54 0.97 14.18
N ARG A 7 16.26 1.30 14.43
CA ARG A 7 15.88 2.57 15.10
C ARG A 7 16.54 2.79 16.47
N LYS A 8 17.09 1.73 17.08
CA LYS A 8 17.79 1.76 18.36
C LYS A 8 19.32 1.84 18.21
N GLY A 9 19.84 2.09 17.01
CA GLY A 9 21.28 2.18 16.75
C GLY A 9 22.02 0.84 16.69
N VAL A 10 21.33 -0.29 16.88
CA VAL A 10 21.95 -1.63 16.78
C VAL A 10 22.14 -1.98 15.31
N GLU A 11 23.39 -2.31 14.95
CA GLU A 11 23.77 -2.78 13.62
C GLU A 11 23.44 -4.26 13.45
N LEU A 12 22.66 -4.61 12.43
CA LEU A 12 22.29 -5.99 12.11
C LEU A 12 22.73 -6.35 10.70
N TRP A 13 23.26 -7.57 10.54
CA TRP A 13 23.50 -8.18 9.25
C TRP A 13 22.24 -8.91 8.80
N VAL A 14 21.52 -8.32 7.85
CA VAL A 14 20.25 -8.86 7.33
C VAL A 14 20.55 -9.41 5.92
N PRO A 15 20.06 -10.60 5.55
CA PRO A 15 20.30 -11.15 4.22
C PRO A 15 19.52 -10.31 3.19
N GLU A 16 19.96 -10.32 1.94
CA GLU A 16 19.19 -9.61 0.91
C GLU A 16 17.82 -10.28 0.71
N LYS A 17 16.86 -9.51 0.19
CA LYS A 17 15.47 -9.99 0.01
C LYS A 17 15.46 -11.18 -0.96
N GLY A 18 15.39 -12.40 -0.43
CA GLY A 18 15.41 -13.64 -1.19
C GLY A 18 16.57 -14.58 -0.83
N GLU A 19 17.62 -14.07 -0.18
CA GLU A 19 18.69 -14.89 0.37
C GLU A 19 18.19 -15.60 1.65
N LYS A 20 18.12 -16.93 1.62
CA LYS A 20 17.81 -17.75 2.80
C LYS A 20 19.06 -17.85 3.67
N HIS A 21 18.97 -17.51 4.96
CA HIS A 21 20.05 -17.79 5.90
C HIS A 21 20.39 -19.29 5.93
N ALA A 22 21.64 -19.62 6.21
CA ALA A 22 22.01 -20.98 6.60
C ALA A 22 21.19 -21.37 7.85
N GLY A 23 20.38 -22.44 7.76
CA GLY A 23 19.43 -22.84 8.79
C GLY A 23 18.03 -22.21 8.69
N ALA A 24 17.74 -21.41 7.66
CA ALA A 24 16.39 -20.91 7.41
C ALA A 24 15.46 -22.03 6.92
N GLY A 25 14.44 -22.32 7.70
CA GLY A 25 13.40 -23.28 7.36
C GLY A 25 13.21 -24.33 8.43
N ARG A 26 12.41 -25.35 8.10
CA ARG A 26 12.18 -26.47 9.00
C ARG A 26 13.48 -27.28 9.15
N PRO A 27 13.95 -27.59 10.37
CA PRO A 27 15.20 -28.32 10.56
C PRO A 27 15.16 -29.67 9.85
N ARG A 28 16.27 -29.99 9.18
CA ARG A 28 16.43 -31.23 8.41
C ARG A 28 16.27 -32.43 9.35
N GLY A 29 15.40 -33.37 8.99
CA GLY A 29 15.10 -34.55 9.79
C GLY A 29 14.02 -34.36 10.87
N SER A 30 13.40 -33.18 11.00
CA SER A 30 12.30 -33.00 11.95
C SER A 30 11.09 -33.85 11.58
N LYS A 31 10.63 -34.68 12.52
CA LYS A 31 9.50 -35.60 12.32
C LYS A 31 8.19 -34.85 12.13
N ASN A 32 7.33 -35.32 11.22
CA ASN A 32 5.96 -34.82 11.09
C ASN A 32 5.15 -35.28 12.32
N LYS A 33 4.42 -34.36 12.97
CA LYS A 33 3.50 -34.73 14.07
C LYS A 33 2.37 -35.65 13.59
N ILE A 34 1.95 -35.50 12.33
CA ILE A 34 0.94 -36.32 11.68
C ILE A 34 1.51 -36.70 10.31
N THR A 35 1.61 -37.99 10.01
CA THR A 35 2.10 -38.50 8.73
C THR A 35 1.14 -38.14 7.59
N LEU A 36 1.65 -38.09 6.36
CA LEU A 36 0.81 -37.83 5.18
C LEU A 36 -0.26 -38.91 5.02
N THR A 37 0.15 -40.17 5.13
CA THR A 37 -0.74 -41.35 5.04
C THR A 37 -1.88 -41.29 6.05
N LEU A 38 -1.62 -40.85 7.28
CA LEU A 38 -2.66 -40.71 8.30
C LEU A 38 -3.65 -39.59 7.96
N LYS A 39 -3.19 -38.49 7.37
CA LYS A 39 -4.10 -37.41 6.92
C LYS A 39 -4.99 -37.88 5.79
N GLU A 40 -4.43 -38.59 4.81
CA GLU A 40 -5.17 -39.11 3.67
C GLU A 40 -6.20 -40.14 4.11
N ALA A 41 -5.80 -41.12 4.94
CA ALA A 41 -6.71 -42.10 5.51
C ALA A 41 -7.83 -41.45 6.33
N LEU A 42 -7.51 -40.42 7.10
CA LEU A 42 -8.52 -39.66 7.86
C LEU A 42 -9.52 -38.97 6.93
N LEU A 43 -9.05 -38.32 5.86
CA LEU A 43 -9.95 -37.64 4.90
C LEU A 43 -10.90 -38.63 4.23
N VAL A 44 -10.38 -39.78 3.79
CA VAL A 44 -11.20 -40.86 3.19
C VAL A 44 -12.23 -41.39 4.19
N ALA A 45 -11.84 -41.60 5.46
CA ALA A 45 -12.76 -42.06 6.49
C ALA A 45 -13.88 -41.04 6.76
N LEU A 46 -13.55 -39.76 6.85
CA LEU A 46 -14.53 -38.70 7.09
C LEU A 46 -15.49 -38.53 5.89
N GLU A 47 -14.97 -38.66 4.67
CA GLU A 47 -15.77 -38.65 3.45
C GLU A 47 -16.78 -39.81 3.41
N ALA A 48 -16.33 -41.02 3.75
CA ALA A 48 -17.18 -42.21 3.80
C ALA A 48 -18.29 -42.11 4.87
N VAL A 49 -18.03 -41.43 6.00
CA VAL A 49 -19.07 -41.17 7.00
C VAL A 49 -20.13 -40.22 6.43
N GLY A 50 -19.73 -39.11 5.82
CA GLY A 50 -20.68 -38.11 5.33
C GLY A 50 -21.55 -37.50 6.43
N GLU A 51 -22.71 -36.98 6.04
CA GLU A 51 -23.66 -36.32 6.95
C GLU A 51 -24.37 -37.32 7.89
N ASP A 52 -24.85 -38.43 7.34
CA ASP A 52 -25.72 -39.40 7.99
C ASP A 52 -25.04 -40.72 8.38
N GLY A 53 -23.77 -40.92 8.00
CA GLY A 53 -23.07 -42.19 8.16
C GLY A 53 -23.13 -43.09 6.93
N LYS A 54 -23.74 -42.64 5.82
CA LYS A 54 -23.90 -43.40 4.56
C LYS A 54 -23.25 -42.69 3.38
N SER A 55 -22.17 -41.94 3.63
CA SER A 55 -21.45 -41.15 2.62
C SER A 55 -22.28 -40.03 1.97
N THR A 56 -23.44 -39.65 2.55
CA THR A 56 -24.27 -38.55 2.04
C THR A 56 -23.49 -37.24 2.08
N ASN A 57 -23.42 -36.56 0.93
CA ASN A 57 -22.68 -35.29 0.73
C ASN A 57 -21.17 -35.37 1.03
N GLY A 58 -20.60 -36.57 1.18
CA GLY A 58 -19.17 -36.81 1.40
C GLY A 58 -18.57 -35.99 2.55
N LEU A 59 -17.33 -35.53 2.37
CA LEU A 59 -16.62 -34.76 3.39
C LEU A 59 -17.34 -33.46 3.78
N THR A 60 -18.00 -32.82 2.82
CA THR A 60 -18.78 -31.60 3.05
C THR A 60 -19.97 -31.89 3.99
N GLY A 61 -20.68 -32.99 3.75
CA GLY A 61 -21.76 -33.45 4.63
C GLY A 61 -21.29 -33.71 6.06
N TYR A 62 -20.12 -34.33 6.22
CA TYR A 62 -19.52 -34.52 7.54
C TYR A 62 -19.22 -33.18 8.24
N LEU A 63 -18.67 -32.20 7.52
CA LEU A 63 -18.39 -30.88 8.10
C LEU A 63 -19.66 -30.13 8.50
N PHE A 64 -20.75 -30.23 7.72
CA PHE A 64 -22.06 -29.68 8.10
C PHE A 64 -22.59 -30.31 9.38
N LYS A 65 -22.54 -31.65 9.49
CA LYS A 65 -22.91 -32.37 10.70
C LYS A 65 -22.11 -31.92 11.91
N VAL A 66 -20.79 -31.74 11.76
CA VAL A 66 -19.92 -31.27 12.85
C VAL A 66 -20.24 -29.82 13.23
N ALA A 67 -20.50 -28.94 12.26
CA ALA A 67 -20.90 -27.56 12.53
C ALA A 67 -22.21 -27.47 13.34
N MET A 68 -23.17 -28.36 13.06
CA MET A 68 -24.43 -28.43 13.82
C MET A 68 -24.27 -29.06 15.20
N LYS A 69 -23.52 -30.17 15.31
CA LYS A 69 -23.42 -30.92 16.58
C LYS A 69 -22.38 -30.37 17.55
N ARG A 70 -21.30 -29.79 17.03
CA ARG A 70 -20.12 -29.34 17.80
C ARG A 70 -19.57 -28.03 17.23
N PRO A 71 -20.32 -26.93 17.36
CA PRO A 71 -19.88 -25.62 16.87
C PRO A 71 -18.57 -25.16 17.53
N ASP A 72 -18.32 -25.58 18.77
CA ASP A 72 -17.09 -25.37 19.55
C ASP A 72 -15.80 -25.79 18.79
N LEU A 73 -15.87 -26.78 17.90
CA LEU A 73 -14.72 -27.19 17.09
C LEU A 73 -14.54 -26.34 15.82
N ILE A 74 -15.62 -25.79 15.27
CA ILE A 74 -15.63 -25.01 14.02
C ILE A 74 -15.32 -23.53 14.28
N MET A 75 -15.80 -22.95 15.38
CA MET A 75 -15.61 -21.54 15.71
C MET A 75 -14.14 -21.09 15.72
N PRO A 76 -13.19 -21.84 16.31
CA PRO A 76 -11.77 -21.46 16.26
C PRO A 76 -11.17 -21.51 14.86
N ILE A 77 -11.67 -22.40 13.99
CA ILE A 77 -11.23 -22.51 12.60
C ILE A 77 -11.76 -21.30 11.81
N LEU A 78 -13.02 -20.95 12.00
CA LEU A 78 -13.65 -19.79 11.37
C LEU A 78 -12.93 -18.49 11.73
N GLY A 79 -12.61 -18.27 13.02
CA GLY A 79 -11.86 -17.09 13.43
C GLY A 79 -10.48 -16.97 12.76
N LYS A 80 -9.78 -18.09 12.55
CA LYS A 80 -8.50 -18.12 11.82
C LYS A 80 -8.68 -17.83 10.33
N LEU A 81 -9.75 -18.35 9.72
CA LEU A 81 -10.06 -18.13 8.31
C LEU A 81 -10.36 -16.65 8.03
N MET A 82 -11.24 -16.04 8.82
CA MET A 82 -11.56 -14.62 8.69
C MET A 82 -10.32 -13.74 8.83
N LEU A 83 -9.47 -14.03 9.82
CA LEU A 83 -8.21 -13.30 10.00
C LEU A 83 -7.27 -13.47 8.79
N LEU A 84 -7.25 -14.65 8.16
CA LEU A 84 -6.45 -14.90 6.97
C LEU A 84 -6.96 -14.10 5.79
N GLU A 85 -8.27 -14.02 5.58
CA GLU A 85 -8.90 -13.22 4.52
C GLU A 85 -8.60 -11.73 4.68
N MET A 86 -8.74 -11.18 5.89
CA MET A 86 -8.40 -9.78 6.18
C MET A 86 -6.92 -9.49 5.89
N LYS A 87 -6.01 -10.40 6.23
CA LYS A 87 -4.57 -10.26 5.92
C LYS A 87 -4.31 -10.29 4.42
N GLN A 88 -5.05 -11.09 3.65
CA GLN A 88 -4.93 -11.11 2.20
C GLN A 88 -5.49 -9.82 1.59
N ALA A 89 -6.64 -9.34 2.07
CA ALA A 89 -7.23 -8.06 1.66
C ALA A 89 -6.25 -6.90 1.91
N ALA A 90 -5.65 -6.81 3.10
CA ALA A 90 -4.67 -5.78 3.43
C ALA A 90 -3.39 -5.86 2.56
N LYS A 91 -2.94 -7.08 2.21
CA LYS A 91 -1.82 -7.27 1.26
C LYS A 91 -2.20 -6.81 -0.15
N ALA A 92 -3.42 -7.10 -0.58
CA ALA A 92 -3.94 -6.68 -1.88
C ALA A 92 -4.07 -5.15 -1.96
N GLU A 93 -4.55 -4.51 -0.89
CA GLU A 93 -4.63 -3.05 -0.79
C GLU A 93 -3.24 -2.41 -0.87
N LYS A 94 -2.25 -2.89 -0.09
CA LYS A 94 -0.87 -2.41 -0.19
C LYS A 94 -0.32 -2.54 -1.61
N LYS A 95 -0.53 -3.69 -2.27
CA LYS A 95 -0.14 -3.87 -3.68
C LYS A 95 -0.79 -2.82 -4.60
N ARG A 96 -2.07 -2.51 -4.41
CA ARG A 96 -2.78 -1.47 -5.18
C ARG A 96 -2.22 -0.07 -4.92
N THR A 97 -1.83 0.25 -3.69
CA THR A 97 -1.19 1.54 -3.36
C THR A 97 0.16 1.69 -4.06
N TYR A 98 0.98 0.63 -4.16
CA TYR A 98 2.23 0.66 -4.93
C TYR A 98 2.03 0.72 -6.46
N THR A 99 0.87 0.31 -6.97
CA THR A 99 0.54 0.46 -8.41
C THR A 99 0.03 1.87 -8.73
N LYS A 100 -0.67 2.52 -7.79
CA LYS A 100 -1.20 3.89 -7.98
C LYS A 100 -0.20 5.00 -7.66
N ILE A 101 0.85 4.69 -6.88
CA ILE A 101 1.99 5.58 -6.69
C ILE A 101 3.13 4.95 -7.49
N GLY A 102 3.23 5.31 -8.78
CA GLY A 102 4.47 5.09 -9.54
C GLY A 102 5.66 5.67 -8.75
N PRO A 103 6.92 5.27 -9.03
CA PRO A 103 8.06 5.81 -8.32
C PRO A 103 7.94 7.33 -8.34
N ALA A 104 7.81 7.94 -7.15
CA ALA A 104 7.83 9.39 -7.06
C ALA A 104 9.14 9.78 -7.74
N MET A 105 9.04 10.35 -8.94
CA MET A 105 10.17 10.94 -9.62
C MET A 105 10.86 11.80 -8.56
N PRO A 106 12.20 11.66 -8.36
CA PRO A 106 12.87 12.48 -7.36
C PRO A 106 12.40 13.91 -7.58
N PRO A 107 11.96 14.64 -6.52
CA PRO A 107 11.46 15.99 -6.69
C PRO A 107 12.50 16.72 -7.54
N LYS A 108 12.11 17.11 -8.75
CA LYS A 108 13.03 17.75 -9.69
C LYS A 108 13.37 19.08 -9.04
N TYR A 109 14.51 19.11 -8.35
CA TYR A 109 14.96 20.29 -7.66
C TYR A 109 15.23 21.33 -8.76
N GLU A 110 14.54 22.45 -8.68
CA GLU A 110 14.88 23.60 -9.52
C GLU A 110 16.32 23.95 -9.19
N THR A 111 17.18 23.99 -10.21
CA THR A 111 18.56 24.42 -10.00
C THR A 111 18.53 25.90 -9.58
N LEU A 112 19.57 26.36 -8.88
CA LEU A 112 19.64 27.77 -8.47
C LEU A 112 19.50 28.75 -9.66
N GLU A 113 19.86 28.29 -10.86
CA GLU A 113 19.74 29.01 -12.12
C GLU A 113 18.28 29.15 -12.56
N ASP A 114 17.47 28.09 -12.47
CA ASP A 114 16.05 28.11 -12.79
C ASP A 114 15.28 29.06 -11.86
N ILE A 115 15.62 29.06 -10.57
CA ILE A 115 15.01 29.95 -9.57
C ILE A 115 15.38 31.40 -9.86
N ARG A 116 16.65 31.67 -10.20
CA ARG A 116 17.09 33.02 -10.61
C ARG A 116 16.39 33.49 -11.87
N ALA A 117 16.27 32.64 -12.89
CA ALA A 117 15.61 32.99 -14.15
C ALA A 117 14.13 33.36 -13.92
N LYS A 118 13.43 32.60 -13.07
CA LYS A 118 12.05 32.93 -12.69
C LYS A 118 11.93 34.24 -11.92
N ALA A 119 12.86 34.51 -11.00
CA ALA A 119 12.86 35.75 -10.23
C ALA A 119 13.09 36.97 -11.13
N VAL A 120 14.03 36.88 -12.09
CA VAL A 120 14.29 37.96 -13.07
C VAL A 120 13.08 38.19 -13.97
N ALA A 121 12.47 37.12 -14.49
CA ALA A 121 11.25 37.24 -15.31
C ALA A 121 10.08 37.90 -14.55
N LEU A 122 9.95 37.60 -13.26
CA LEU A 122 8.94 38.23 -12.40
C LEU A 122 9.21 39.73 -12.22
N ILE A 123 10.46 40.11 -12.01
CA ILE A 123 10.88 41.52 -11.87
C ILE A 123 10.59 42.28 -13.16
N GLU A 124 10.94 41.73 -14.33
CA GLU A 124 10.62 42.35 -15.62
C GLU A 124 9.11 42.50 -15.87
N GLN A 125 8.31 41.58 -15.36
CA GLN A 125 6.86 41.67 -15.44
C GLN A 125 6.32 42.80 -14.55
N ILE A 126 6.89 42.97 -13.36
CA ILE A 126 6.56 44.08 -12.45
C ILE A 126 6.95 45.43 -13.08
N ASP A 127 8.14 45.53 -13.66
CA ASP A 127 8.61 46.77 -14.31
C ASP A 127 7.72 47.16 -15.49
N ARG A 128 7.26 46.19 -16.30
CA ARG A 128 6.27 46.43 -17.36
C ARG A 128 4.93 46.94 -16.82
N VAL A 129 4.48 46.42 -15.68
CA VAL A 129 3.24 46.88 -15.02
C VAL A 129 3.42 48.28 -14.44
N ILE A 130 4.60 48.62 -13.93
CA ILE A 130 4.91 49.97 -13.43
C ILE A 130 4.97 50.97 -14.60
N ALA A 131 5.63 50.61 -15.70
CA ALA A 131 5.74 51.46 -16.89
C ALA A 131 4.36 51.78 -17.50
N THR A 132 3.46 50.80 -17.58
CA THR A 132 2.09 50.99 -18.08
C THR A 132 1.20 51.80 -17.12
N ARG A 133 1.51 51.82 -15.82
CA ARG A 133 0.84 52.68 -14.83
C ARG A 133 1.33 54.12 -14.83
N SER A 134 2.59 54.36 -15.23
CA SER A 134 3.21 55.69 -15.29
C SER A 134 2.77 56.54 -16.50
N SER A 135 2.14 55.94 -17.52
CA SER A 135 1.76 56.63 -18.76
C SER A 135 0.27 56.99 -18.83
N LYS A 136 -0.30 57.59 -17.78
CA LYS A 136 -1.62 58.27 -17.88
C LYS A 136 -1.42 59.77 -18.09
N PRO A 137 -2.04 60.39 -19.12
CA PRO A 137 -1.85 61.81 -19.40
C PRO A 137 -2.48 62.70 -18.32
N VAL A 138 -1.73 63.70 -17.88
CA VAL A 138 -2.18 64.80 -17.02
C VAL A 138 -3.30 65.55 -17.75
N LYS A 139 -4.49 65.62 -17.16
CA LYS A 139 -5.58 66.49 -17.63
C LYS A 139 -5.12 67.95 -17.51
N GLN A 140 -5.04 68.67 -18.63
CA GLN A 140 -4.90 70.12 -18.62
C GLN A 140 -6.29 70.75 -18.52
N ASP A 141 -6.55 71.41 -17.40
CA ASP A 141 -7.70 72.27 -17.18
C ASP A 141 -7.60 73.51 -18.08
N ALA A 142 -8.60 73.76 -18.92
CA ALA A 142 -8.76 75.02 -19.64
C ALA A 142 -9.95 75.80 -19.08
N THR A 143 -9.66 76.69 -18.14
CA THR A 143 -10.57 77.69 -17.59
C THR A 143 -10.69 78.88 -18.55
N LYS A 144 -11.96 79.22 -18.88
CA LYS A 144 -12.55 80.52 -19.32
C LYS A 144 -11.61 81.70 -19.61
N GLN A 145 -11.82 82.40 -20.74
CA GLN A 145 -12.04 83.88 -20.93
C GLN A 145 -12.64 84.12 -22.34
N HIS A 146 -13.87 84.62 -22.49
CA HIS A 146 -14.28 86.03 -22.72
C HIS A 146 -13.93 86.65 -24.09
N GLY A 147 -14.96 87.07 -24.85
CA GLY A 147 -14.96 88.35 -25.59
C GLY A 147 -15.14 88.35 -27.12
N LEU A 148 -16.23 88.99 -27.55
CA LEU A 148 -16.55 89.63 -28.86
C LEU A 148 -16.62 88.70 -30.11
N GLN A 149 -17.66 88.73 -30.95
CA GLN A 149 -18.46 89.87 -31.43
C GLN A 149 -19.97 89.55 -31.48
#